data_AF-A0A2E1PAL2-F1
#
_entry.id   AF-A0A2E1PAL2-F1
#
_cell.length_a   1.000
_cell.length_b   1.000
_cell.length_c   1.000
_cell.angle_alpha   90.00
_cell.angle_beta   90.00
_cell.angle_gamma   90.00
#
_symmetry.space_group_name_H-M   'P 1'
#
loop_
_entity.id
_entity.type
_entity.pdbx_description
1 polymer ?
#
loop_
_entity_poly.entity_id
_entity_poly.type
_entity_poly.pdbx_seq_one_letter_code
_entity_poly.pdbx_strand_id
1 'polypeptide(L)'
;NEKVIFSRQSFSEYPNIRISDLSFKTELVISDANPQQKDYNWGTIELVSWSSLDGLALNGMLVKPEDFDPTKKYPMIVNFYEKSSDRIHTYRTPSPGRSSINYSFYASRGYLIFNPDVYYRVGYPGDSAFNCVIPGVTSLIEKGFVDEDNIGVQGHSWGGYQIAHLVTKTDIFKAAESGAPVVNMISAFGGIRWDTGLSRQFQYEHTQSRIGGSPWEYPQRYYDNSPIYNIDKINTPLLIMHNDADGHVPWYQGIEFFVSLRRLGKPSWLLNYNGARHWPLKMQNRKDFNIRMQQFFDHYLKGAPKPMWMVRGVPAIEKGINQGYELQEN
;
A
#
# COMPACT_ATOMS: atom_id res chain seq x y z
N ASN A 1 -12.92 -6.75 46.27
CA ASN A 1 -12.54 -7.27 44.94
C ASN A 1 -12.43 -6.12 43.98
N GLU A 2 -11.19 -5.75 43.65
CA GLU A 2 -10.92 -4.73 42.63
C GLU A 2 -11.37 -5.27 41.27
N LYS A 3 -12.24 -4.52 40.60
CA LYS A 3 -12.68 -4.81 39.23
C LYS A 3 -11.92 -3.91 38.27
N VAL A 4 -11.52 -4.46 37.14
CA VAL A 4 -10.89 -3.73 36.04
C VAL A 4 -11.80 -3.73 34.83
N ILE A 5 -11.83 -2.60 34.12
CA ILE A 5 -12.47 -2.44 32.82
C ILE A 5 -11.36 -2.37 31.78
N PHE A 6 -11.45 -3.19 30.74
CA PHE A 6 -10.42 -3.26 29.70
C PHE A 6 -11.03 -3.60 28.33
N SER A 7 -10.21 -3.56 27.29
CA SER A 7 -10.54 -4.10 25.97
C SER A 7 -9.40 -5.00 25.50
N ARG A 8 -9.74 -6.00 24.70
CA ARG A 8 -8.80 -6.88 23.99
C ARG A 8 -9.19 -6.91 22.53
N GLN A 9 -8.20 -6.99 21.66
CA GLN A 9 -8.42 -7.05 20.22
C GLN A 9 -7.49 -8.06 19.56
N SER A 10 -7.93 -8.52 18.39
CA SER A 10 -7.13 -9.18 17.38
C SER A 10 -7.61 -8.67 16.01
N PHE A 11 -7.15 -9.24 14.90
CA PHE A 11 -7.76 -8.92 13.60
C PHE A 11 -9.25 -9.34 13.52
N SER A 12 -9.62 -10.44 14.18
CA SER A 12 -10.97 -11.00 14.18
C SER A 12 -11.78 -10.66 15.44
N GLU A 13 -11.13 -10.22 16.52
CA GLU A 13 -11.80 -9.84 17.77
C GLU A 13 -11.92 -8.31 17.85
N TYR A 14 -13.16 -7.79 17.76
CA TYR A 14 -13.44 -6.38 17.97
C TYR A 14 -13.12 -5.97 19.43
N PRO A 15 -12.56 -4.77 19.68
CA PRO A 15 -12.25 -4.26 21.01
C PRO A 15 -13.50 -3.89 21.83
N ASN A 16 -14.32 -4.87 22.16
CA ASN A 16 -15.44 -4.73 23.08
C ASN A 16 -14.95 -4.47 24.50
N ILE A 17 -15.77 -3.76 25.28
CA ILE A 17 -15.54 -3.47 26.69
C ILE A 17 -15.77 -4.75 27.50
N ARG A 18 -14.80 -5.06 28.36
CA ARG A 18 -14.75 -6.23 29.22
C ARG A 18 -14.58 -5.82 30.67
N ILE A 19 -15.13 -6.62 31.58
CA ILE A 19 -14.92 -6.51 33.03
C ILE A 19 -14.29 -7.81 33.54
N SER A 20 -13.28 -7.69 34.40
CA SER A 20 -12.69 -8.81 35.13
C SER A 20 -12.27 -8.37 36.54
N ASP A 21 -11.92 -9.32 37.40
CA ASP A 21 -11.01 -9.04 38.52
C ASP A 21 -9.54 -9.01 38.03
N LEU A 22 -8.60 -8.68 38.94
CA LEU A 22 -7.17 -8.64 38.63
C LEU A 22 -6.54 -10.01 38.29
N SER A 23 -7.27 -11.12 38.45
CA SER A 23 -6.76 -12.45 38.07
C SER A 23 -6.92 -12.73 36.57
N PHE A 24 -7.80 -12.00 35.88
CA PHE A 24 -8.17 -12.21 34.47
C PHE A 24 -8.63 -13.64 34.13
N LYS A 25 -9.01 -14.45 35.13
CA LYS A 25 -9.47 -15.83 34.92
C LYS A 25 -10.88 -15.90 34.34
N THR A 26 -11.73 -14.95 34.69
CA THR A 26 -13.10 -14.84 34.20
C THR A 26 -13.36 -13.44 33.71
N GLU A 27 -13.80 -13.33 32.47
CA GLU A 27 -14.09 -12.06 31.81
C GLU A 27 -15.59 -11.99 31.47
N LEU A 28 -16.23 -10.85 31.73
CA LEU A 28 -17.56 -10.53 31.24
C LEU A 28 -17.46 -9.48 30.12
N VAL A 29 -17.91 -9.83 28.92
CA VAL A 29 -18.06 -8.86 27.81
C VAL A 29 -19.35 -8.08 28.04
N ILE A 30 -19.27 -6.75 28.08
CA ILE A 30 -20.42 -5.87 28.41
C ILE A 30 -20.81 -4.93 27.25
N SER A 31 -20.16 -5.05 26.10
CA SER A 31 -20.54 -4.34 24.88
C SER A 31 -20.52 -5.26 23.67
N ASP A 32 -21.34 -4.92 22.68
CA ASP A 32 -21.28 -5.48 21.33
C ASP A 32 -21.35 -4.33 20.32
N ALA A 33 -20.18 -3.72 20.07
CA ALA A 33 -20.07 -2.48 19.29
C ALA A 33 -19.86 -2.71 17.78
N ASN A 34 -19.74 -3.97 17.33
CA ASN A 34 -19.62 -4.29 15.91
C ASN A 34 -20.28 -5.65 15.55
N PRO A 35 -21.58 -5.85 15.89
CA PRO A 35 -22.29 -7.09 15.62
C PRO A 35 -22.35 -7.45 14.13
N GLN A 36 -22.29 -6.45 13.25
CA GLN A 36 -22.32 -6.62 11.80
C GLN A 36 -21.11 -7.36 11.22
N GLN A 37 -20.02 -7.52 11.99
CA GLN A 37 -18.83 -8.22 11.51
C GLN A 37 -19.14 -9.64 11.05
N LYS A 38 -20.06 -10.33 11.73
CA LYS A 38 -20.47 -11.71 11.42
C LYS A 38 -21.15 -11.87 10.05
N ASP A 39 -21.58 -10.77 9.45
CA ASP A 39 -22.27 -10.77 8.16
C ASP A 39 -21.29 -10.73 6.97
N TYR A 40 -19.98 -10.67 7.23
CA TYR A 40 -18.92 -10.59 6.23
C TYR A 40 -17.87 -11.68 6.43
N ASN A 41 -17.33 -12.19 5.31
CA ASN A 41 -16.14 -13.05 5.31
C ASN A 41 -14.92 -12.22 5.74
N TRP A 42 -14.58 -12.17 7.04
CA TRP A 42 -13.71 -11.13 7.56
C TRP A 42 -12.24 -11.33 7.21
N GLY A 43 -11.72 -12.51 7.56
CA GLY A 43 -10.34 -12.91 7.39
C GLY A 43 -9.59 -13.16 8.69
N THR A 44 -8.40 -13.74 8.54
CA THR A 44 -7.45 -14.05 9.61
C THR A 44 -6.09 -13.43 9.30
N ILE A 45 -5.28 -13.14 10.31
CA ILE A 45 -3.88 -12.73 10.13
C ILE A 45 -2.96 -13.70 10.85
N GLU A 46 -1.91 -14.13 10.17
CA GLU A 46 -0.81 -14.90 10.76
C GLU A 46 0.54 -14.25 10.47
N LEU A 47 1.55 -14.56 11.30
CA LEU A 47 2.93 -14.24 10.96
C LEU A 47 3.46 -15.27 9.97
N VAL A 48 4.18 -14.78 8.98
CA VAL A 48 4.96 -15.60 8.05
C VAL A 48 6.42 -15.15 8.11
N SER A 49 7.32 -16.11 7.92
CA SER A 49 8.76 -15.88 7.97
C SER A 49 9.44 -16.44 6.72
N TRP A 50 10.47 -15.74 6.26
CA TRP A 50 11.28 -16.13 5.10
C TRP A 50 12.70 -15.55 5.26
N SER A 51 13.59 -15.90 4.35
CA SER A 51 14.93 -15.31 4.29
C SER A 51 15.02 -14.27 3.17
N SER A 52 15.68 -13.14 3.45
CA SER A 52 16.09 -12.21 2.41
C SER A 52 17.12 -12.84 1.46
N LEU A 53 17.42 -12.18 0.35
CA LEU A 53 18.46 -12.61 -0.59
C LEU A 53 19.87 -12.68 0.04
N ASP A 54 20.11 -11.92 1.10
CA ASP A 54 21.37 -11.90 1.87
C ASP A 54 21.30 -12.69 3.19
N GLY A 55 20.27 -13.53 3.37
CA GLY A 55 20.19 -14.51 4.47
C GLY A 55 19.64 -13.97 5.80
N LEU A 56 19.11 -12.74 5.83
CA LEU A 56 18.44 -12.21 7.02
C LEU A 56 17.09 -12.90 7.21
N ALA A 57 16.80 -13.32 8.45
CA ALA A 57 15.48 -13.80 8.82
C ALA A 57 14.49 -12.62 8.84
N LEU A 58 13.45 -12.71 8.02
CA LEU A 58 12.42 -11.70 7.86
C LEU A 58 11.08 -12.24 8.34
N ASN A 59 10.20 -11.30 8.73
CA ASN A 59 8.85 -11.58 9.16
C ASN A 59 7.87 -10.62 8.47
N GLY A 60 6.62 -11.02 8.43
CA GLY A 60 5.53 -10.22 7.89
C GLY A 60 4.19 -10.79 8.30
N MET A 61 3.13 -10.06 8.00
CA MET A 61 1.77 -10.54 8.18
C MET A 61 1.24 -11.10 6.86
N LEU A 62 0.56 -12.23 6.93
CA LEU A 62 -0.29 -12.74 5.85
C LEU A 62 -1.74 -12.68 6.31
N VAL A 63 -2.56 -11.94 5.57
CA VAL A 63 -4.02 -11.92 5.74
C VAL A 63 -4.64 -12.89 4.76
N LYS A 64 -5.54 -13.73 5.26
CA LYS A 64 -6.28 -14.73 4.47
C LYS A 64 -7.79 -14.51 4.64
N PRO A 65 -8.61 -14.84 3.64
CA PRO A 65 -10.06 -15.00 3.84
C PRO A 65 -10.36 -15.95 5.01
N GLU A 66 -11.51 -15.78 5.67
CA GLU A 66 -11.90 -16.64 6.80
C GLU A 66 -12.16 -18.08 6.34
N ASP A 67 -12.70 -18.22 5.13
CA ASP A 67 -12.97 -19.47 4.42
C ASP A 67 -11.80 -19.95 3.56
N PHE A 68 -10.56 -19.57 3.93
CA PHE A 68 -9.36 -19.92 3.18
C PHE A 68 -9.19 -21.43 2.99
N ASP A 69 -8.96 -21.84 1.75
CA ASP A 69 -8.73 -23.22 1.34
C ASP A 69 -7.33 -23.33 0.70
N PRO A 70 -6.36 -24.00 1.34
CA PRO A 70 -4.99 -24.08 0.83
C PRO A 70 -4.86 -24.81 -0.51
N THR A 71 -5.90 -25.51 -0.97
CA THR A 71 -5.92 -26.18 -2.28
C THR A 71 -6.30 -25.25 -3.43
N LYS A 72 -6.82 -24.05 -3.12
CA LYS A 72 -7.19 -23.02 -4.10
C LYS A 72 -6.07 -22.00 -4.29
N LYS A 73 -6.09 -21.36 -5.44
CA LYS A 73 -5.22 -20.24 -5.80
C LYS A 73 -5.97 -18.92 -5.60
N TYR A 74 -5.33 -17.98 -4.92
CA TYR A 74 -5.91 -16.66 -4.64
C TYR A 74 -5.02 -15.54 -5.19
N PRO A 75 -5.61 -14.48 -5.77
CA PRO A 75 -4.86 -13.28 -6.09
C PRO A 75 -4.32 -12.64 -4.80
N MET A 76 -3.15 -12.01 -4.86
CA MET A 76 -2.49 -11.43 -3.69
C MET A 76 -2.21 -9.95 -3.91
N ILE A 77 -2.41 -9.14 -2.87
CA ILE A 77 -1.95 -7.74 -2.85
C ILE A 77 -0.85 -7.60 -1.79
N VAL A 78 0.31 -7.15 -2.21
CA VAL A 78 1.42 -6.83 -1.32
C VAL A 78 1.25 -5.37 -0.85
N ASN A 79 1.14 -5.15 0.45
CA ASN A 79 0.99 -3.82 1.03
C ASN A 79 1.91 -3.64 2.22
N PHE A 80 2.85 -2.70 2.14
CA PHE A 80 3.88 -2.49 3.15
C PHE A 80 4.33 -1.02 3.20
N TYR A 81 5.08 -0.67 4.25
CA TYR A 81 5.61 0.67 4.43
C TYR A 81 7.00 0.62 5.05
N GLU A 82 7.12 0.10 6.27
CA GLU A 82 8.38 -0.21 6.93
C GLU A 82 8.24 -1.55 7.64
N LYS A 83 7.83 -1.54 8.91
CA LYS A 83 7.53 -2.76 9.68
C LYS A 83 6.12 -2.69 10.24
N SER A 84 5.44 -3.82 10.27
CA SER A 84 4.10 -3.93 10.84
C SER A 84 3.79 -5.30 11.42
N SER A 85 4.73 -6.25 11.43
CA SER A 85 4.54 -7.58 12.04
C SER A 85 4.14 -7.52 13.52
N ASP A 86 4.60 -6.50 14.25
CA ASP A 86 4.23 -6.20 15.64
C ASP A 86 2.75 -5.83 15.82
N ARG A 87 2.04 -5.54 14.72
CA ARG A 87 0.62 -5.15 14.71
C ARG A 87 -0.34 -6.28 14.36
N ILE A 88 0.11 -7.54 14.42
CA ILE A 88 -0.73 -8.71 14.08
C ILE A 88 -2.06 -8.76 14.87
N HIS A 89 -2.08 -8.30 16.11
CA HIS A 89 -3.29 -8.27 16.95
C HIS A 89 -4.08 -6.95 16.85
N THR A 90 -3.72 -6.04 15.94
CA THR A 90 -4.46 -4.79 15.77
C THR A 90 -5.76 -5.05 15.02
N TYR A 91 -6.89 -4.69 15.64
CA TYR A 91 -8.17 -4.67 14.95
C TYR A 91 -8.21 -3.54 13.93
N ARG A 92 -8.70 -3.84 12.71
CA ARG A 92 -8.74 -2.88 11.59
C ARG A 92 -10.17 -2.64 11.17
N THR A 93 -10.78 -1.57 11.68
CA THR A 93 -12.16 -1.21 11.32
C THR A 93 -12.28 -0.92 9.82
N PRO A 94 -13.21 -1.58 9.10
CA PRO A 94 -13.52 -1.30 7.71
C PRO A 94 -13.88 0.17 7.53
N SER A 95 -13.13 0.87 6.70
CA SER A 95 -13.46 2.22 6.27
C SER A 95 -12.77 2.52 4.96
N PRO A 96 -13.30 3.45 4.15
CA PRO A 96 -12.59 3.96 2.99
C PRO A 96 -11.23 4.51 3.43
N GLY A 97 -10.14 3.83 3.11
CA GLY A 97 -8.79 4.20 3.54
C GLY A 97 -8.37 5.53 2.94
N ARG A 98 -7.50 6.28 3.62
CA ARG A 98 -6.91 7.51 3.05
C ARG A 98 -5.73 7.25 2.12
N SER A 99 -5.15 6.04 2.15
CA SER A 99 -3.89 5.73 1.45
C SER A 99 -3.50 4.25 1.41
N SER A 100 -4.21 3.37 2.11
CA SER A 100 -3.87 1.96 2.21
C SER A 100 -5.10 1.13 1.89
N ILE A 101 -4.89 -0.06 1.33
CA ILE A 101 -5.95 -1.06 1.21
C ILE A 101 -6.58 -1.37 2.58
N ASN A 102 -7.87 -1.69 2.56
CA ASN A 102 -8.59 -2.12 3.75
C ASN A 102 -8.55 -3.65 3.86
N TYR A 103 -7.95 -4.18 4.93
CA TYR A 103 -7.56 -5.59 4.96
C TYR A 103 -8.76 -6.54 4.96
N SER A 104 -9.76 -6.28 5.80
CA SER A 104 -10.98 -7.08 5.83
C SER A 104 -11.76 -6.94 4.53
N PHE A 105 -11.86 -5.73 3.95
CA PHE A 105 -12.53 -5.54 2.67
C PHE A 105 -11.93 -6.36 1.52
N TYR A 106 -10.59 -6.38 1.38
CA TYR A 106 -9.95 -7.16 0.32
C TYR A 106 -9.93 -8.67 0.63
N ALA A 107 -9.78 -9.07 1.91
CA ALA A 107 -9.91 -10.46 2.33
C ALA A 107 -11.32 -11.02 2.05
N SER A 108 -12.38 -10.26 2.36
CA SER A 108 -13.77 -10.61 2.01
C SER A 108 -14.01 -10.78 0.52
N ARG A 109 -13.14 -10.20 -0.33
CA ARG A 109 -13.20 -10.30 -1.79
C ARG A 109 -12.31 -11.42 -2.34
N GLY A 110 -11.74 -12.26 -1.48
CA GLY A 110 -10.90 -13.39 -1.85
C GLY A 110 -9.47 -13.00 -2.23
N TYR A 111 -8.96 -11.84 -1.78
CA TYR A 111 -7.54 -11.53 -1.89
C TYR A 111 -6.77 -12.04 -0.68
N LEU A 112 -5.57 -12.56 -0.92
CA LEU A 112 -4.52 -12.61 0.10
C LEU A 112 -3.90 -11.22 0.24
N ILE A 113 -3.48 -10.87 1.44
CA ILE A 113 -2.70 -9.63 1.65
C ILE A 113 -1.40 -9.98 2.34
N PHE A 114 -0.29 -9.67 1.68
CA PHE A 114 1.03 -9.85 2.26
C PHE A 114 1.60 -8.49 2.68
N ASN A 115 1.95 -8.37 3.96
CA ASN A 115 2.59 -7.18 4.52
C ASN A 115 3.96 -7.57 5.07
N PRO A 116 5.02 -7.50 4.25
CA PRO A 116 6.37 -7.77 4.71
C PRO A 116 6.96 -6.63 5.54
N ASP A 117 7.77 -6.98 6.54
CA ASP A 117 8.68 -6.03 7.16
C ASP A 117 9.88 -5.77 6.26
N VAL A 118 10.27 -4.51 6.15
CA VAL A 118 11.45 -4.06 5.42
C VAL A 118 12.54 -3.62 6.39
N TYR A 119 13.72 -4.19 6.20
CA TYR A 119 14.93 -3.86 6.93
C TYR A 119 15.86 -3.11 5.98
N TYR A 120 16.48 -2.05 6.47
CA TYR A 120 17.12 -1.09 5.59
C TYR A 120 18.62 -0.99 5.81
N ARG A 121 19.34 -1.04 4.70
CA ARG A 121 20.74 -0.63 4.62
C ARG A 121 20.81 0.85 4.26
N VAL A 122 21.57 1.63 5.03
CA VAL A 122 21.84 3.04 4.73
C VAL A 122 22.43 3.15 3.32
N GLY A 123 21.95 4.12 2.55
CA GLY A 123 22.33 4.38 1.17
C GLY A 123 21.52 3.64 0.11
N TYR A 124 20.83 2.56 0.47
CA TYR A 124 20.16 1.68 -0.50
C TYR A 124 18.74 1.29 -0.06
N PRO A 125 17.88 2.25 0.31
CA PRO A 125 16.51 1.94 0.74
C PRO A 125 15.67 1.21 -0.32
N GLY A 126 15.85 1.52 -1.62
CA GLY A 126 15.10 0.86 -2.69
C GLY A 126 15.46 -0.62 -2.83
N ASP A 127 16.76 -0.91 -2.86
CA ASP A 127 17.25 -2.30 -2.93
C ASP A 127 16.95 -3.08 -1.65
N SER A 128 16.94 -2.40 -0.49
CA SER A 128 16.52 -3.00 0.77
C SER A 128 15.06 -3.48 0.69
N ALA A 129 14.17 -2.67 0.10
CA ALA A 129 12.78 -3.08 -0.14
C ALA A 129 12.70 -4.29 -1.07
N PHE A 130 13.47 -4.30 -2.17
CA PHE A 130 13.55 -5.44 -3.08
C PHE A 130 13.99 -6.72 -2.35
N ASN A 131 15.09 -6.65 -1.60
CA ASN A 131 15.67 -7.77 -0.87
C ASN A 131 14.75 -8.33 0.23
N CYS A 132 13.84 -7.52 0.77
CA CYS A 132 12.88 -7.98 1.77
C CYS A 132 11.58 -8.50 1.16
N VAL A 133 11.03 -7.76 0.19
CA VAL A 133 9.68 -8.00 -0.33
C VAL A 133 9.64 -9.16 -1.31
N ILE A 134 10.54 -9.17 -2.29
CA ILE A 134 10.47 -10.13 -3.41
C ILE A 134 10.67 -11.56 -2.93
N PRO A 135 11.67 -11.90 -2.09
CA PRO A 135 11.80 -13.26 -1.55
C PRO A 135 10.60 -13.70 -0.73
N GLY A 136 9.95 -12.77 -0.02
CA GLY A 136 8.73 -13.07 0.74
C GLY A 136 7.55 -13.42 -0.16
N VAL A 137 7.41 -12.69 -1.28
CA VAL A 137 6.41 -13.01 -2.31
C VAL A 137 6.69 -14.40 -2.91
N THR A 138 7.92 -14.67 -3.33
CA THR A 138 8.31 -15.99 -3.87
C THR A 138 8.06 -17.12 -2.87
N SER A 139 8.41 -16.92 -1.59
CA SER A 139 8.17 -17.91 -0.55
C SER A 139 6.68 -18.22 -0.36
N LEU A 140 5.78 -17.24 -0.52
CA LEU A 140 4.34 -17.48 -0.47
C LEU A 140 3.81 -18.17 -1.74
N ILE A 141 4.37 -17.89 -2.91
CA ILE A 141 4.07 -18.61 -4.16
C ILE A 141 4.37 -20.10 -4.01
N GLU A 142 5.54 -20.43 -3.45
CA GLU A 142 5.99 -21.81 -3.21
C GLU A 142 5.06 -22.61 -2.29
N LYS A 143 4.27 -21.94 -1.43
CA LYS A 143 3.26 -22.60 -0.60
C LYS A 143 2.05 -23.11 -1.38
N GLY A 144 1.93 -22.77 -2.66
CA GLY A 144 0.95 -23.37 -3.56
C GLY A 144 -0.43 -22.73 -3.57
N PHE A 145 -0.75 -21.79 -2.68
CA PHE A 145 -2.07 -21.14 -2.62
C PHE A 145 -2.12 -19.72 -3.21
N VAL A 146 -0.98 -19.13 -3.58
CA VAL A 146 -0.93 -17.83 -4.29
C VAL A 146 -1.06 -18.08 -5.80
N ASP A 147 -1.92 -17.31 -6.43
CA ASP A 147 -1.99 -17.16 -7.88
C ASP A 147 -0.85 -16.25 -8.35
N GLU A 148 0.21 -16.84 -8.91
CA GLU A 148 1.46 -16.14 -9.25
C GLU A 148 1.31 -15.14 -10.40
N ASP A 149 0.30 -15.33 -11.27
CA ASP A 149 0.02 -14.43 -12.38
C ASP A 149 -0.79 -13.19 -11.96
N ASN A 150 -1.35 -13.21 -10.74
CA ASN A 150 -2.29 -12.22 -10.24
C ASN A 150 -1.84 -11.63 -8.88
N ILE A 151 -0.63 -11.05 -8.89
CA ILE A 151 -0.06 -10.34 -7.74
C ILE A 151 -0.05 -8.84 -7.98
N GLY A 152 -0.70 -8.08 -7.11
CA GLY A 152 -0.64 -6.63 -7.07
C GLY A 152 0.26 -6.09 -5.96
N VAL A 153 0.63 -4.82 -6.04
CA VAL A 153 1.32 -4.11 -4.96
C VAL A 153 0.70 -2.73 -4.73
N GLN A 154 0.58 -2.32 -3.47
CA GLN A 154 -0.06 -1.05 -3.09
C GLN A 154 0.70 -0.34 -1.98
N GLY A 155 0.88 0.97 -2.11
CA GLY A 155 1.57 1.78 -1.11
C GLY A 155 1.51 3.27 -1.40
N HIS A 156 1.63 4.07 -0.34
CA HIS A 156 1.55 5.53 -0.41
C HIS A 156 2.74 6.17 0.28
N SER A 157 3.14 7.37 -0.15
CA SER A 157 4.28 8.10 0.43
C SER A 157 5.58 7.28 0.29
N TRP A 158 6.22 6.93 1.40
CA TRP A 158 7.38 6.03 1.38
C TRP A 158 7.09 4.65 0.76
N GLY A 159 5.89 4.11 0.95
CA GLY A 159 5.46 2.90 0.25
C GLY A 159 5.35 3.14 -1.27
N GLY A 160 4.89 4.34 -1.67
CA GLY A 160 4.83 4.75 -3.08
C GLY A 160 6.23 4.84 -3.72
N TYR A 161 7.20 5.42 -3.02
CA TYR A 161 8.61 5.37 -3.47
C TYR A 161 9.10 3.93 -3.66
N GLN A 162 8.91 3.08 -2.65
CA GLN A 162 9.40 1.69 -2.70
C GLN A 162 8.75 0.94 -3.86
N ILE A 163 7.46 1.14 -4.12
CA ILE A 163 6.77 0.52 -5.25
C ILE A 163 7.31 1.05 -6.57
N ALA A 164 7.44 2.37 -6.72
CA ALA A 164 8.04 2.96 -7.91
C ALA A 164 9.46 2.42 -8.18
N HIS A 165 10.25 2.12 -7.14
CA HIS A 165 11.53 1.44 -7.27
C HIS A 165 11.36 -0.02 -7.70
N LEU A 166 10.53 -0.80 -6.99
CA LEU A 166 10.34 -2.23 -7.26
C LEU A 166 9.90 -2.52 -8.69
N VAL A 167 8.95 -1.76 -9.23
CA VAL A 167 8.43 -1.96 -10.60
C VAL A 167 9.45 -1.63 -11.70
N THR A 168 10.58 -0.99 -11.35
CA THR A 168 11.72 -0.82 -12.28
C THR A 168 12.69 -2.00 -12.28
N LYS A 169 12.51 -2.94 -11.34
CA LYS A 169 13.45 -4.06 -11.06
C LYS A 169 12.85 -5.44 -11.31
N THR A 170 11.52 -5.55 -11.39
CA THR A 170 10.83 -6.83 -11.55
C THR A 170 9.46 -6.66 -12.20
N ASP A 171 9.03 -7.68 -12.92
CA ASP A 171 7.70 -7.82 -13.54
C ASP A 171 6.78 -8.77 -12.75
N ILE A 172 7.16 -9.19 -11.54
CA ILE A 172 6.32 -10.09 -10.70
C ILE A 172 4.95 -9.49 -10.34
N PHE A 173 4.83 -8.17 -10.39
CA PHE A 173 3.58 -7.47 -10.11
C PHE A 173 2.78 -7.26 -11.40
N LYS A 174 1.59 -7.84 -11.44
CA LYS A 174 0.60 -7.68 -12.51
C LYS A 174 -0.01 -6.27 -12.56
N ALA A 175 -0.09 -5.60 -11.41
CA ALA A 175 -0.56 -4.22 -11.29
C ALA A 175 -0.02 -3.55 -10.02
N ALA A 176 0.23 -2.24 -10.07
CA ALA A 176 0.75 -1.50 -8.93
C ALA A 176 -0.01 -0.18 -8.69
N GLU A 177 -0.28 0.11 -7.42
CA GLU A 177 -0.71 1.44 -6.98
C GLU A 177 0.41 2.09 -6.16
N SER A 178 0.84 3.27 -6.62
CA SER A 178 1.97 4.02 -6.06
C SER A 178 1.52 5.45 -5.75
N GLY A 179 0.99 5.65 -4.54
CA GLY A 179 0.47 6.93 -4.07
C GLY A 179 1.55 7.89 -3.55
N ALA A 180 1.45 9.17 -3.87
CA ALA A 180 2.38 10.25 -3.54
C ALA A 180 3.87 9.83 -3.58
N PRO A 181 4.35 9.24 -4.69
CA PRO A 181 5.68 8.67 -4.75
C PRO A 181 6.75 9.77 -4.79
N VAL A 182 7.96 9.40 -4.38
CA VAL A 182 9.18 10.13 -4.73
C VAL A 182 9.87 9.31 -5.81
N VAL A 183 10.06 9.86 -7.01
CA VAL A 183 10.69 9.16 -8.13
C VAL A 183 12.02 9.79 -8.55
N ASN A 184 12.30 11.01 -8.11
CA ASN A 184 13.56 11.71 -8.30
C ASN A 184 14.10 12.23 -6.97
N MET A 185 15.01 11.46 -6.37
CA MET A 185 15.60 11.75 -5.06
C MET A 185 16.34 13.09 -5.03
N ILE A 186 16.95 13.52 -6.14
CA ILE A 186 17.70 14.79 -6.20
C ILE A 186 16.73 15.98 -6.10
N SER A 187 15.73 16.04 -6.98
CA SER A 187 14.77 17.15 -6.96
C SER A 187 13.95 17.16 -5.66
N ALA A 188 13.63 15.99 -5.12
CA ALA A 188 12.89 15.88 -3.87
C ALA A 188 13.76 16.20 -2.64
N PHE A 189 15.06 15.95 -2.67
CA PHE A 189 16.01 16.44 -1.66
C PHE A 189 16.03 17.96 -1.59
N GLY A 190 16.07 18.63 -2.74
CA GLY A 190 16.11 20.09 -2.85
C GLY A 190 14.79 20.81 -2.54
N GLY A 191 13.71 20.07 -2.25
CA GLY A 191 12.39 20.66 -2.00
C GLY A 191 12.17 21.17 -0.57
N ILE A 192 11.09 21.93 -0.41
CA ILE A 192 10.58 22.39 0.89
C ILE A 192 9.31 21.59 1.25
N ARG A 193 9.14 21.28 2.54
CA ARG A 193 7.85 20.80 3.08
C ARG A 193 6.92 22.01 3.24
N TRP A 194 6.06 22.27 2.26
CA TRP A 194 5.18 23.44 2.26
C TRP A 194 4.27 23.53 3.48
N ASP A 195 3.98 22.41 4.14
CA ASP A 195 3.17 22.37 5.36
C ASP A 195 3.90 22.93 6.59
N THR A 196 5.24 22.87 6.62
CA THR A 196 6.05 23.26 7.79
C THR A 196 7.13 24.30 7.49
N GLY A 197 7.42 24.57 6.23
CA GLY A 197 8.54 25.41 5.79
C GLY A 197 9.92 24.76 5.92
N LEU A 198 10.00 23.50 6.38
CA LEU A 198 11.28 22.83 6.58
C LEU A 198 11.89 22.37 5.25
N SER A 199 13.21 22.51 5.15
CA SER A 199 14.00 21.79 4.13
C SER A 199 13.79 20.28 4.27
N ARG A 200 13.69 19.57 3.14
CA ARG A 200 13.52 18.12 3.14
C ARG A 200 14.84 17.36 3.32
N GLN A 201 15.98 18.03 3.20
CA GLN A 201 17.31 17.42 3.13
C GLN A 201 17.56 16.39 4.25
N PHE A 202 17.26 16.74 5.51
CA PHE A 202 17.45 15.85 6.67
C PHE A 202 16.76 14.49 6.50
N GLN A 203 15.61 14.44 5.83
CA GLN A 203 14.86 13.20 5.62
C GLN A 203 15.63 12.24 4.72
N TYR A 204 16.26 12.80 3.69
CA TYR A 204 17.00 12.04 2.71
C TYR A 204 18.35 11.60 3.28
N GLU A 205 19.02 12.45 4.03
CA GLU A 205 20.34 12.13 4.59
C GLU A 205 20.26 11.11 5.73
N HIS A 206 19.29 11.27 6.65
CA HIS A 206 19.35 10.57 7.94
C HIS A 206 18.13 9.72 8.30
N THR A 207 16.91 10.08 7.90
CA THR A 207 15.71 9.40 8.40
C THR A 207 15.10 8.44 7.39
N GLN A 208 13.93 8.77 6.83
CA GLN A 208 13.14 7.79 6.11
C GLN A 208 13.86 7.31 4.83
N SER A 209 14.49 8.21 4.06
CA SER A 209 15.23 7.80 2.87
C SER A 209 16.63 7.29 3.19
N ARG A 210 17.24 7.76 4.29
CA ARG A 210 18.50 7.23 4.83
C ARG A 210 19.57 6.98 3.75
N ILE A 211 19.74 7.92 2.83
CA ILE A 211 20.75 7.89 1.75
C ILE A 211 22.17 8.02 2.33
N GLY A 212 22.30 8.57 3.53
CA GLY A 212 23.55 8.58 4.30
C GLY A 212 24.47 9.77 3.99
N GLY A 213 23.96 10.79 3.31
CA GLY A 213 24.64 12.07 3.06
C GLY A 213 24.00 12.83 1.90
N SER A 214 24.56 14.00 1.56
CA SER A 214 24.03 14.89 0.53
C SER A 214 24.28 14.37 -0.89
N PRO A 215 23.56 14.89 -1.92
CA PRO A 215 23.80 14.53 -3.33
C PRO A 215 25.20 14.89 -3.83
N TRP A 216 25.89 15.81 -3.16
CA TRP A 216 27.25 16.21 -3.52
C TRP A 216 28.30 15.28 -2.94
N GLU A 217 28.02 14.63 -1.80
CA GLU A 217 28.89 13.61 -1.21
C GLU A 217 28.67 12.24 -1.85
N TYR A 218 27.41 11.87 -2.12
CA TYR A 218 27.03 10.56 -2.65
C TYR A 218 26.14 10.65 -3.90
N PRO A 219 26.59 11.28 -5.00
CA PRO A 219 25.76 11.51 -6.19
C PRO A 219 25.18 10.20 -6.75
N GLN A 220 25.97 9.13 -6.77
CA GLN A 220 25.52 7.83 -7.29
C GLN A 220 24.36 7.24 -6.47
N ARG A 221 24.32 7.43 -5.14
CA ARG A 221 23.21 6.91 -4.32
C ARG A 221 21.90 7.60 -4.64
N TYR A 222 21.92 8.89 -4.96
CA TYR A 222 20.72 9.60 -5.38
C TYR A 222 20.26 9.17 -6.77
N TYR A 223 21.20 8.88 -7.68
CA TYR A 223 20.88 8.31 -9.00
C TYR A 223 20.25 6.91 -8.86
N ASP A 224 20.89 6.00 -8.14
CA ASP A 224 20.48 4.59 -8.01
C ASP A 224 19.12 4.43 -7.32
N ASN A 225 18.79 5.31 -6.36
CA ASN A 225 17.51 5.31 -5.65
C ASN A 225 16.45 6.20 -6.31
N SER A 226 16.68 6.72 -7.53
CA SER A 226 15.68 7.51 -8.26
C SER A 226 15.03 6.66 -9.37
N PRO A 227 13.78 6.17 -9.15
CA PRO A 227 13.03 5.44 -10.17
C PRO A 227 12.94 6.11 -11.54
N ILE A 228 12.99 7.45 -11.59
CA ILE A 228 12.90 8.23 -12.83
C ILE A 228 13.92 7.78 -13.90
N TYR A 229 15.10 7.33 -13.51
CA TYR A 229 16.16 6.89 -14.44
C TYR A 229 15.92 5.49 -15.03
N ASN A 230 14.88 4.79 -14.60
CA ASN A 230 14.59 3.41 -15.01
C ASN A 230 13.11 3.23 -15.42
N ILE A 231 12.38 4.31 -15.76
CA ILE A 231 10.96 4.23 -16.12
C ILE A 231 10.73 3.40 -17.39
N ASP A 232 11.68 3.40 -18.31
CA ASP A 232 11.67 2.57 -19.52
C ASP A 232 11.53 1.07 -19.22
N LYS A 233 12.03 0.62 -18.05
CA LYS A 233 11.98 -0.77 -17.59
C LYS A 233 10.65 -1.19 -16.98
N ILE A 234 9.75 -0.25 -16.68
CA ILE A 234 8.47 -0.55 -16.03
C ILE A 234 7.51 -1.18 -17.06
N ASN A 235 7.06 -2.41 -16.85
CA ASN A 235 6.01 -3.03 -17.68
C ASN A 235 4.67 -3.19 -16.94
N THR A 236 4.70 -3.15 -15.61
CA THR A 236 3.51 -3.18 -14.76
C THR A 236 2.60 -1.96 -15.01
N PRO A 237 1.28 -2.14 -15.19
CA PRO A 237 0.31 -1.05 -15.16
C PRO A 237 0.30 -0.30 -13.82
N LEU A 238 0.33 1.03 -13.86
CA LEU A 238 0.51 1.89 -12.67
C LEU A 238 -0.71 2.80 -12.41
N LEU A 239 -1.30 2.68 -11.21
CA LEU A 239 -2.22 3.67 -10.65
C LEU A 239 -1.45 4.60 -9.72
N ILE A 240 -1.49 5.91 -9.98
CA ILE A 240 -0.81 6.92 -9.17
C ILE A 240 -1.89 7.79 -8.53
N MET A 241 -1.87 7.94 -7.21
CA MET A 241 -2.68 8.95 -6.51
C MET A 241 -1.77 9.99 -5.88
N HIS A 242 -1.81 11.23 -6.35
CA HIS A 242 -1.05 12.31 -5.75
C HIS A 242 -1.84 13.62 -5.89
N ASN A 243 -1.83 14.44 -4.85
CA ASN A 243 -2.67 15.63 -4.78
C ASN A 243 -1.85 16.90 -4.98
N ASP A 244 -2.49 17.92 -5.52
CA ASP A 244 -1.88 19.19 -5.95
C ASP A 244 -1.51 20.11 -4.78
N ALA A 245 -2.13 19.94 -3.62
CA ALA A 245 -1.79 20.67 -2.38
C ALA A 245 -0.97 19.82 -1.38
N ASP A 246 -0.28 18.78 -1.85
CA ASP A 246 0.59 17.95 -1.02
C ASP A 246 1.82 18.74 -0.51
N GLY A 247 1.82 19.07 0.78
CA GLY A 247 2.95 19.74 1.43
C GLY A 247 4.00 18.79 2.04
N HIS A 248 3.81 17.46 1.92
CA HIS A 248 4.77 16.45 2.36
C HIS A 248 5.65 15.93 1.23
N VAL A 249 5.10 15.73 0.02
CA VAL A 249 5.82 15.27 -1.19
C VAL A 249 5.49 16.23 -2.33
N PRO A 250 6.48 16.80 -3.06
CA PRO A 250 6.20 17.83 -4.04
C PRO A 250 5.36 17.21 -5.16
N TRP A 251 4.23 17.83 -5.48
CA TRP A 251 3.28 17.37 -6.49
C TRP A 251 3.94 16.97 -7.83
N TYR A 252 5.00 17.68 -8.21
CA TYR A 252 5.76 17.38 -9.42
C TYR A 252 6.39 15.99 -9.47
N GLN A 253 6.59 15.30 -8.33
CA GLN A 253 7.03 13.91 -8.31
C GLN A 253 5.98 12.95 -8.92
N GLY A 254 4.69 13.16 -8.63
CA GLY A 254 3.61 12.40 -9.25
C GLY A 254 3.42 12.76 -10.73
N ILE A 255 3.55 14.06 -11.06
CA ILE A 255 3.48 14.52 -12.45
C ILE A 255 4.60 13.94 -13.30
N GLU A 256 5.86 14.05 -12.87
CA GLU A 256 7.00 13.56 -13.65
C GLU A 256 6.94 12.04 -13.83
N PHE A 257 6.44 11.30 -12.82
CA PHE A 257 6.26 9.86 -12.94
C PHE A 257 5.19 9.53 -14.00
N PHE A 258 4.00 10.12 -13.87
CA PHE A 258 2.89 9.87 -14.79
C PHE A 258 3.21 10.31 -16.22
N VAL A 259 3.76 11.51 -16.42
CA VAL A 259 4.06 12.04 -17.75
C VAL A 259 5.18 11.22 -18.42
N SER A 260 6.16 10.73 -17.67
CA SER A 260 7.22 9.86 -18.20
C SER A 260 6.66 8.51 -18.64
N LEU A 261 5.82 7.87 -17.82
CA LEU A 261 5.12 6.63 -18.19
C LEU A 261 4.27 6.82 -19.45
N ARG A 262 3.51 7.91 -19.52
CA ARG A 262 2.71 8.29 -20.69
C ARG A 262 3.57 8.50 -21.94
N ARG A 263 4.70 9.17 -21.81
CA ARG A 263 5.65 9.40 -22.92
C ARG A 263 6.18 8.09 -23.50
N LEU A 264 6.38 7.09 -22.64
CA LEU A 264 6.88 5.77 -22.99
C LEU A 264 5.76 4.78 -23.37
N GLY A 265 4.50 5.23 -23.47
CA GLY A 265 3.36 4.39 -23.82
C GLY A 265 3.01 3.34 -22.77
N LYS A 266 3.48 3.48 -21.53
CA LYS A 266 3.22 2.53 -20.45
C LYS A 266 1.81 2.76 -19.87
N PRO A 267 1.01 1.70 -19.60
CA PRO A 267 -0.32 1.85 -19.03
C PRO A 267 -0.26 2.54 -17.66
N SER A 268 -0.83 3.74 -17.56
CA SER A 268 -0.81 4.50 -16.31
C SER A 268 -2.01 5.42 -16.16
N TRP A 269 -2.41 5.65 -14.91
CA TRP A 269 -3.49 6.54 -14.51
C TRP A 269 -3.04 7.43 -13.36
N LEU A 270 -3.47 8.70 -13.37
CA LEU A 270 -3.21 9.66 -12.31
C LEU A 270 -4.53 10.13 -11.70
N LEU A 271 -4.72 9.83 -10.43
CA LEU A 271 -5.80 10.37 -9.60
C LEU A 271 -5.27 11.59 -8.86
N ASN A 272 -5.96 12.72 -9.04
CA ASN A 272 -5.68 13.97 -8.36
C ASN A 272 -6.96 14.50 -7.74
N TYR A 273 -6.96 14.65 -6.41
CA TYR A 273 -8.05 15.28 -5.69
C TYR A 273 -7.69 16.73 -5.42
N ASN A 274 -8.20 17.63 -6.26
CA ASN A 274 -7.87 19.05 -6.21
C ASN A 274 -8.03 19.65 -4.79
N GLY A 275 -7.00 20.37 -4.34
CA GLY A 275 -6.89 20.98 -3.03
C GLY A 275 -6.69 19.99 -1.87
N ALA A 276 -6.60 18.69 -2.12
CA ALA A 276 -6.24 17.73 -1.08
C ALA A 276 -4.73 17.82 -0.79
N ARG A 277 -4.37 17.62 0.50
CA ARG A 277 -2.96 17.58 0.94
C ARG A 277 -2.37 16.21 0.64
N HIS A 278 -1.43 15.75 1.46
CA HIS A 278 -0.79 14.44 1.30
C HIS A 278 -1.76 13.24 1.25
N TRP A 279 -3.01 13.41 1.70
CA TRP A 279 -4.07 12.42 1.61
C TRP A 279 -5.40 13.03 1.15
N PRO A 280 -6.26 12.26 0.45
CA PRO A 280 -7.66 12.62 0.24
C PRO A 280 -8.44 12.50 1.56
N LEU A 281 -8.49 13.56 2.38
CA LEU A 281 -9.10 13.49 3.72
C LEU A 281 -10.65 13.55 3.69
N LYS A 282 -11.23 14.20 2.68
CA LYS A 282 -12.68 14.30 2.52
C LYS A 282 -13.28 12.91 2.28
N MET A 283 -14.38 12.57 2.99
CA MET A 283 -14.97 11.22 2.94
C MET A 283 -15.33 10.79 1.51
N GLN A 284 -15.87 11.70 0.70
CA GLN A 284 -16.19 11.42 -0.70
C GLN A 284 -14.94 11.08 -1.53
N ASN A 285 -13.82 11.74 -1.30
CA ASN A 285 -12.55 11.47 -2.00
C ASN A 285 -11.95 10.14 -1.53
N ARG A 286 -12.08 9.81 -0.24
CA ARG A 286 -11.68 8.49 0.29
C ARG A 286 -12.50 7.39 -0.39
N LYS A 287 -13.82 7.55 -0.49
CA LYS A 287 -14.70 6.59 -1.16
C LYS A 287 -14.33 6.43 -2.64
N ASP A 288 -14.19 7.53 -3.38
CA ASP A 288 -13.79 7.51 -4.79
C ASP A 288 -12.44 6.79 -4.97
N PHE A 289 -11.43 7.12 -4.16
CA PHE A 289 -10.12 6.46 -4.21
C PHE A 289 -10.21 4.95 -3.99
N ASN A 290 -10.97 4.52 -2.98
CA ASN A 290 -11.09 3.09 -2.67
C ASN A 290 -11.87 2.33 -3.75
N ILE A 291 -12.90 2.95 -4.36
CA ILE A 291 -13.63 2.37 -5.49
C ILE A 291 -12.70 2.20 -6.69
N ARG A 292 -11.95 3.25 -7.07
CA ARG A 292 -11.02 3.17 -8.22
C ARG A 292 -9.90 2.17 -7.98
N MET A 293 -9.32 2.16 -6.78
CA MET A 293 -8.28 1.19 -6.41
C MET A 293 -8.82 -0.24 -6.43
N GLN A 294 -10.03 -0.47 -5.91
CA GLN A 294 -10.69 -1.77 -5.98
C GLN A 294 -10.92 -2.21 -7.44
N GLN A 295 -11.50 -1.34 -8.27
CA GLN A 295 -11.76 -1.65 -9.69
C GLN A 295 -10.48 -1.89 -10.48
N PHE A 296 -9.41 -1.14 -10.18
CA PHE A 296 -8.10 -1.30 -10.79
C PHE A 296 -7.51 -2.69 -10.47
N PHE A 297 -7.48 -3.09 -9.20
CA PHE A 297 -7.00 -4.42 -8.83
C PHE A 297 -7.93 -5.53 -9.31
N ASP A 298 -9.25 -5.38 -9.21
CA ASP A 298 -10.20 -6.39 -9.71
C ASP A 298 -10.08 -6.61 -11.22
N HIS A 299 -9.83 -5.56 -12.00
CA HIS A 299 -9.59 -5.69 -13.44
C HIS A 299 -8.34 -6.51 -13.72
N TYR A 300 -7.22 -6.17 -13.08
CA TYR A 300 -5.92 -6.77 -13.38
C TYR A 300 -5.69 -8.14 -12.73
N LEU A 301 -6.24 -8.37 -11.55
CA LEU A 301 -5.95 -9.55 -10.73
C LEU A 301 -7.12 -10.55 -10.70
N LYS A 302 -8.32 -10.15 -11.12
CA LYS A 302 -9.52 -11.00 -11.13
C LYS A 302 -10.24 -11.03 -12.47
N GLY A 303 -9.70 -10.35 -13.49
CA GLY A 303 -10.29 -10.31 -14.84
C GLY A 303 -11.64 -9.58 -14.90
N ALA A 304 -11.95 -8.72 -13.93
CA ALA A 304 -13.16 -7.91 -14.00
C ALA A 304 -13.13 -6.98 -15.23
N PRO A 305 -14.28 -6.65 -15.85
CA PRO A 305 -14.28 -5.72 -16.98
C PRO A 305 -13.66 -4.37 -16.60
N LYS A 306 -12.99 -3.72 -17.56
CA LYS A 306 -12.28 -2.46 -17.32
C LYS A 306 -13.29 -1.35 -16.99
N PRO A 307 -13.11 -0.58 -15.90
CA PRO A 307 -13.99 0.54 -15.60
C PRO A 307 -13.78 1.69 -16.59
N MET A 308 -14.84 2.44 -16.90
CA MET A 308 -14.79 3.50 -17.92
C MET A 308 -13.81 4.62 -17.60
N TRP A 309 -13.58 4.93 -16.32
CA TRP A 309 -12.56 5.90 -15.94
C TRP A 309 -11.14 5.48 -16.34
N MET A 310 -10.86 4.17 -16.45
CA MET A 310 -9.58 3.67 -16.96
C MET A 310 -9.49 3.76 -18.48
N VAL A 311 -10.62 3.77 -19.19
CA VAL A 311 -10.67 3.82 -20.66
C VAL A 311 -10.51 5.26 -21.16
N ARG A 312 -11.34 6.18 -20.66
CA ARG A 312 -11.44 7.55 -21.19
C ARG A 312 -11.01 8.64 -20.22
N GLY A 313 -10.62 8.29 -18.99
CA GLY A 313 -10.46 9.26 -17.90
C GLY A 313 -11.82 9.83 -17.46
N VAL A 314 -11.79 10.85 -16.60
CA VAL A 314 -13.00 11.59 -16.19
C VAL A 314 -12.83 13.05 -16.62
N PRO A 315 -13.57 13.53 -17.63
CA PRO A 315 -13.52 14.93 -18.05
C PRO A 315 -13.87 15.89 -16.91
N ALA A 316 -13.30 17.10 -16.92
CA ALA A 316 -13.56 18.10 -15.89
C ALA A 316 -15.05 18.44 -15.72
N ILE A 317 -15.80 18.44 -16.83
CA ILE A 317 -17.25 18.68 -16.86
C ILE A 317 -18.09 17.55 -16.25
N GLU A 318 -17.52 16.34 -16.12
CA GLU A 318 -18.19 15.18 -15.53
C GLU A 318 -17.84 14.98 -14.05
N LYS A 319 -16.80 15.67 -13.54
CA LYS A 319 -16.36 15.53 -12.14
C LYS A 319 -17.49 15.84 -11.17
N GLY A 320 -17.83 14.87 -10.31
CA GLY A 320 -18.93 14.99 -9.35
C GLY A 320 -20.31 14.63 -9.90
N ILE A 321 -20.42 14.34 -11.19
CA ILE A 321 -21.67 13.97 -11.88
C ILE A 321 -21.56 12.53 -12.39
N ASN A 322 -20.64 12.28 -13.33
CA ASN A 322 -20.32 10.95 -13.83
C ASN A 322 -18.85 10.64 -13.51
N GLN A 323 -18.64 9.67 -12.61
CA GLN A 323 -17.30 9.32 -12.14
C GLN A 323 -16.61 8.25 -13.01
N GLY A 324 -17.30 7.71 -14.01
CA GLY A 324 -16.79 6.64 -14.86
C GLY A 324 -16.66 5.29 -14.15
N TYR A 325 -17.46 5.05 -13.10
CA TYR A 325 -17.41 3.80 -12.32
C TYR A 325 -18.06 2.63 -13.05
N GLU A 326 -18.93 2.90 -14.02
CA GLU A 326 -19.52 1.90 -14.88
C GLU A 326 -18.45 1.07 -15.58
N LEU A 327 -18.73 -0.22 -15.72
CA LEU A 327 -17.81 -1.17 -16.33
C LEU A 327 -18.03 -1.18 -17.84
N GLN A 328 -16.95 -1.33 -18.60
CA GLN A 328 -17.04 -1.53 -20.04
C GLN A 328 -17.88 -2.78 -20.33
N GLU A 329 -18.92 -2.64 -21.14
CA GLU A 329 -19.67 -3.78 -21.67
C GLU A 329 -18.77 -4.57 -22.62
N ASN A 330 -18.74 -5.89 -22.45
CA ASN A 330 -17.88 -6.79 -23.22
C ASN A 330 -18.30 -6.90 -24.69
#